data_AF-A0A255ERG4-F1
#
_entry.id   AF-A0A255ERG4-F1
#
_cell.length_a   1.000
_cell.length_b   1.000
_cell.length_c   1.000
_cell.angle_alpha   90.00
_cell.angle_beta   90.00
_cell.angle_gamma   90.00
#
_symmetry.space_group_name_H-M   'P 1'
#
loop_
_entity.id
_entity.type
_entity.pdbx_description
1 polymer ?
#
loop_
_entity_poly.entity_id
_entity_poly.type
_entity_poly.pdbx_seq_one_letter_code
_entity_poly.pdbx_strand_id
1 'polypeptide(L)'
;MDRLGATFEELPEHGIAAVQFADWASLDPEDGDIGGVMTADQAIDRLELGEIELAIYFTSFEDGREAEVARTVVDTLKNNGLNASWDGSVDSAIMVPLLWRPHIEPLEG
;
A
#
# COMPACT_ATOMS: atom_id res chain seq x y z
N MET A 1 5.84 -12.56 -8.37
CA MET A 1 5.50 -11.48 -7.45
C MET A 1 4.05 -11.07 -7.68
N ASP A 2 3.27 -10.85 -6.62
CA ASP A 2 1.91 -10.34 -6.75
C ASP A 2 1.91 -8.84 -7.05
N ARG A 3 0.79 -8.31 -7.57
CA ARG A 3 0.68 -6.92 -8.03
C ARG A 3 0.82 -5.90 -6.89
N LEU A 4 0.41 -6.26 -5.67
CA LEU A 4 0.54 -5.39 -4.51
C LEU A 4 2.01 -5.27 -4.13
N GLY A 5 2.72 -6.39 -4.06
CA GLY A 5 4.18 -6.42 -3.87
C GLY A 5 4.92 -5.53 -4.88
N ALA A 6 4.63 -5.69 -6.17
CA ALA A 6 5.25 -4.89 -7.22
C ALA A 6 4.97 -3.38 -7.07
N THR A 7 3.76 -3.01 -6.65
CA THR A 7 3.41 -1.60 -6.42
C THR A 7 4.25 -1.01 -5.29
N PHE A 8 4.39 -1.72 -4.17
CA PHE A 8 5.15 -1.23 -3.01
C PHE A 8 6.66 -1.13 -3.29
N GLU A 9 7.19 -1.91 -4.24
CA GLU A 9 8.56 -1.74 -4.72
C GLU A 9 8.74 -0.55 -5.67
N GLU A 10 7.69 -0.14 -6.39
CA GLU A 10 7.73 1.01 -7.31
C GLU A 10 7.55 2.37 -6.60
N LEU A 11 6.80 2.42 -5.50
CA LEU A 11 6.48 3.66 -4.78
C LEU A 11 7.70 4.51 -4.36
N PRO A 12 8.83 3.91 -3.92
CA PRO A 12 10.06 4.67 -3.67
C PRO A 12 10.59 5.42 -4.89
N GLU A 13 10.37 4.92 -6.12
CA GLU A 13 10.75 5.64 -7.36
C GLU A 13 9.96 6.94 -7.57
N HIS A 14 8.83 7.09 -6.87
CA HIS A 14 7.99 8.28 -6.84
C HIS A 14 8.20 9.14 -5.57
N GLY A 15 9.24 8.86 -4.78
CA GLY A 15 9.53 9.56 -3.53
C GLY A 15 8.54 9.23 -2.41
N ILE A 16 7.94 8.03 -2.44
CA ILE A 16 7.02 7.54 -1.42
C ILE A 16 7.64 6.31 -0.74
N ALA A 17 8.08 6.48 0.51
CA ALA A 17 8.54 5.36 1.33
C ALA A 17 7.39 4.35 1.55
N ALA A 18 7.66 3.05 1.43
CA ALA A 18 6.62 2.04 1.41
C ALA A 18 6.96 0.81 2.27
N VAL A 19 6.03 0.39 3.13
CA VAL A 19 6.16 -0.85 3.93
C VAL A 19 4.87 -1.66 3.93
N GLN A 20 4.96 -2.98 3.93
CA GLN A 20 3.80 -3.86 3.92
C GLN A 20 3.66 -4.62 5.23
N PHE A 21 2.41 -4.69 5.72
CA PHE A 21 2.00 -5.43 6.91
C PHE A 21 2.91 -5.18 8.11
N ALA A 22 3.15 -3.90 8.37
CA ALA A 22 4.09 -3.43 9.38
C ALA A 22 3.50 -2.24 10.15
N ASP A 23 4.21 -1.82 11.19
CA ASP A 23 3.96 -0.56 11.88
C ASP A 23 4.67 0.60 11.17
N TRP A 24 4.12 1.83 11.27
CA TRP A 24 4.75 3.06 10.77
C TRP A 24 6.19 3.24 11.25
N ALA A 25 6.54 2.75 12.44
CA ALA A 25 7.90 2.79 12.96
C ALA A 25 8.91 1.98 12.13
N SER A 26 8.44 1.10 11.24
CA SER A 26 9.28 0.31 10.32
C SER A 26 9.52 1.03 8.99
N LEU A 27 8.82 2.15 8.75
CA LEU A 27 9.01 2.97 7.57
C LEU A 27 10.37 3.65 7.64
N ASP A 28 11.20 3.46 6.61
CA ASP A 28 12.54 4.02 6.51
C ASP A 28 12.57 5.01 5.34
N PRO A 29 12.21 6.29 5.56
CA PRO A 29 12.19 7.29 4.50
C PRO A 29 13.60 7.73 4.11
N GLU A 30 13.83 7.91 2.81
CA GLU A 30 15.07 8.41 2.25
C GLU A 30 15.04 9.94 2.08
N ASP A 31 16.22 10.56 1.96
CA ASP A 31 16.34 12.00 1.69
C ASP A 31 15.68 12.34 0.35
N GLY A 32 14.59 13.12 0.42
CA GLY A 32 13.81 13.54 -0.75
C GLY A 32 12.43 12.89 -0.85
N ASP A 33 12.11 11.94 0.04
CA ASP A 33 10.76 11.40 0.12
C ASP A 33 9.76 12.45 0.60
N ILE A 34 8.60 12.48 -0.05
CA ILE A 34 7.53 13.45 0.22
C ILE A 34 6.42 12.84 1.09
N GLY A 35 6.44 11.52 1.27
CA GLY A 35 5.45 10.81 2.07
C GLY A 35 5.72 9.33 2.24
N GLY A 36 4.80 8.71 2.97
CA GLY A 36 4.87 7.31 3.35
C GLY A 36 3.57 6.59 3.06
N VAL A 37 3.65 5.30 2.78
CA VAL A 37 2.50 4.43 2.55
C VAL A 37 2.69 3.09 3.24
N MET A 38 1.62 2.57 3.84
CA MET A 38 1.66 1.25 4.46
C MET A 38 0.36 0.46 4.35
N THR A 39 0.49 -0.86 4.40
CA THR A 39 -0.58 -1.75 4.86
C THR A 39 -0.29 -2.12 6.30
N ALA A 40 -1.27 -1.98 7.19
CA ALA A 40 -1.06 -2.26 8.61
C ALA A 40 -0.94 -3.78 8.87
N ASP A 41 -0.13 -4.19 9.86
CA ASP A 41 0.02 -5.60 10.23
C ASP A 41 -1.33 -6.26 10.59
N GLN A 42 -2.25 -5.51 11.20
CA GLN A 42 -3.57 -6.02 11.58
C GLN A 42 -4.44 -6.35 10.36
N ALA A 43 -4.03 -5.94 9.16
CA ALA A 43 -4.68 -6.39 7.94
C ALA A 43 -4.45 -7.89 7.71
N ILE A 44 -3.33 -8.47 8.17
CA ILE A 44 -3.01 -9.90 8.03
C ILE A 44 -4.13 -10.77 8.62
N ASP A 45 -4.61 -10.44 9.81
CA ASP A 45 -5.67 -11.21 10.49
C ASP A 45 -7.00 -11.20 9.72
N ARG A 46 -7.18 -10.24 8.80
CA ARG A 46 -8.36 -10.10 7.94
C ARG A 46 -8.16 -10.70 6.55
N LEU A 47 -6.96 -11.20 6.24
CA LEU A 47 -6.67 -11.85 4.97
C LEU A 47 -7.26 -13.26 4.95
N GLU A 48 -8.56 -13.35 4.70
CA GLU A 48 -9.23 -14.62 4.44
C GLU A 48 -9.08 -15.01 2.96
N LEU A 49 -9.16 -16.32 2.67
CA LEU A 49 -9.14 -16.79 1.28
C LEU A 49 -10.39 -16.28 0.55
N GLY A 50 -10.20 -15.45 -0.47
CA GLY A 50 -11.31 -14.86 -1.21
C GLY A 50 -11.16 -13.36 -1.44
N GLU A 51 -12.29 -12.71 -1.67
CA GLU A 51 -12.34 -11.28 -1.92
C GLU A 51 -12.20 -10.52 -0.60
N ILE A 52 -11.23 -9.61 -0.55
CA ILE A 52 -10.98 -8.72 0.58
C ILE A 52 -10.93 -7.28 0.10
N GLU A 53 -11.18 -6.35 1.01
CA GLU A 53 -10.92 -4.93 0.80
C GLU A 53 -9.76 -4.50 1.70
N LEU A 54 -8.59 -4.29 1.11
CA LEU A 54 -7.38 -3.92 1.85
C LEU A 54 -7.32 -2.41 2.01
N ALA A 55 -7.15 -1.95 3.25
CA ALA A 55 -6.88 -0.56 3.55
C ALA A 55 -5.38 -0.27 3.45
N ILE A 56 -5.03 0.74 2.65
CA ILE A 56 -3.69 1.28 2.53
C ILE A 56 -3.70 2.68 3.13
N TYR A 57 -2.87 2.88 4.16
CA TYR A 57 -2.71 4.16 4.84
C TYR A 57 -1.57 4.94 4.21
N PHE A 58 -1.66 6.25 4.24
CA PHE A 58 -0.62 7.14 3.73
C PHE A 58 -0.41 8.32 4.67
N THR A 59 0.74 8.96 4.54
CA THR A 59 1.09 10.20 5.25
C THR A 59 2.00 11.04 4.35
N SER A 60 2.10 12.34 4.64
CA SER A 60 3.10 13.20 4.01
C SER A 60 4.13 13.64 5.04
N PHE A 61 5.39 13.75 4.60
CA PHE A 61 6.47 14.31 5.40
C PHE A 61 6.60 15.82 5.21
N GLU A 62 5.87 16.38 4.23
CA GLU A 62 5.80 17.80 3.93
C GLU A 62 4.37 18.30 4.15
N ASP A 63 4.21 19.39 4.90
CA ASP A 63 2.89 19.97 5.20
C ASP A 63 2.08 20.25 3.92
N GLY A 64 0.87 19.67 3.84
CA GLY A 64 -0.11 19.96 2.78
C GLY A 64 0.05 19.15 1.49
N ARG A 65 0.90 18.11 1.47
CA ARG A 65 1.07 17.22 0.31
C ARG A 65 0.42 15.84 0.46
N GLU A 66 -0.39 15.61 1.49
CA GLU A 66 -1.08 14.34 1.73
C GLU A 66 -1.95 13.92 0.54
N ALA A 67 -2.67 14.88 -0.05
CA ALA A 67 -3.50 14.62 -1.23
C ALA A 67 -2.68 14.30 -2.49
N GLU A 68 -1.44 14.79 -2.58
CA GLU A 68 -0.52 14.44 -3.65
C GLU A 68 0.00 13.02 -3.48
N VAL A 69 0.48 12.69 -2.28
CA VAL A 69 0.91 11.32 -1.90
C VAL A 69 -0.20 10.32 -2.20
N ALA A 70 -1.43 10.58 -1.73
CA ALA A 70 -2.57 9.69 -1.96
C ALA A 70 -2.86 9.45 -3.45
N ARG A 71 -2.79 10.51 -4.27
CA ARG A 71 -3.01 10.40 -5.72
C ARG A 71 -1.92 9.59 -6.39
N THR A 72 -0.65 9.86 -6.06
CA THR A 72 0.49 9.09 -6.57
C THR A 72 0.33 7.61 -6.24
N VAL A 73 0.00 7.28 -4.99
CA VAL A 73 -0.24 5.88 -4.57
C VAL A 73 -1.39 5.25 -5.35
N VAL A 74 -2.54 5.93 -5.48
CA VAL A 74 -3.69 5.43 -6.24
C VAL A 74 -3.34 5.19 -7.71
N ASP A 75 -2.61 6.12 -8.33
CA ASP A 75 -2.21 6.02 -9.73
C ASP A 75 -1.20 4.88 -9.95
N THR A 76 -0.21 4.72 -9.07
CA THR A 76 0.74 3.59 -9.11
C THR A 76 0.04 2.24 -8.94
N LEU A 77 -0.91 2.13 -7.99
CA LEU A 77 -1.73 0.93 -7.81
C LEU A 77 -2.53 0.60 -9.09
N LYS A 78 -3.16 1.61 -9.70
CA LYS A 78 -3.92 1.43 -10.95
C LYS A 78 -3.03 1.05 -12.13
N ASN A 79 -1.84 1.64 -12.25
CA ASN A 79 -0.86 1.31 -13.27
C ASN A 79 -0.38 -0.14 -13.16
N ASN A 80 -0.28 -0.65 -11.93
CA ASN A 80 0.00 -2.06 -11.64
C ASN A 80 -1.23 -2.99 -11.77
N GLY A 81 -2.36 -2.46 -12.23
CA GLY A 81 -3.56 -3.24 -12.52
C GLY A 81 -4.38 -3.61 -11.29
N LEU A 82 -4.28 -2.81 -10.21
CA LEU A 82 -5.11 -2.91 -9.02
C LEU A 82 -6.26 -1.88 -9.08
N ASN A 83 -7.42 -2.26 -8.56
CA ASN A 83 -8.60 -1.40 -8.59
C ASN A 83 -8.66 -0.49 -7.34
N ALA A 84 -7.68 0.40 -7.18
CA ALA A 84 -7.61 1.28 -6.02
C ALA A 84 -8.65 2.42 -6.09
N SER A 85 -9.23 2.74 -4.93
CA SER A 85 -10.16 3.86 -4.77
C SER A 85 -9.84 4.68 -3.52
N TRP A 86 -10.02 6.00 -3.63
CA TRP A 86 -9.83 6.96 -2.55
C TRP A 86 -10.90 8.05 -2.68
N ASP A 87 -11.48 8.46 -1.56
CA ASP A 87 -12.61 9.41 -1.50
C ASP A 87 -12.17 10.88 -1.55
N GLY A 88 -10.86 11.15 -1.49
CA GLY A 88 -10.30 12.49 -1.48
C GLY A 88 -10.05 13.06 -0.08
N SER A 89 -10.39 12.32 0.98
CA SER A 89 -10.15 12.70 2.37
C SER A 89 -8.78 12.22 2.84
N VAL A 90 -7.98 13.12 3.40
CA VAL A 90 -6.65 12.80 3.95
C VAL A 90 -6.69 11.92 5.20
N ASP A 91 -7.85 11.90 5.88
CA ASP A 91 -8.10 11.03 7.04
C ASP A 91 -8.61 9.63 6.64
N SER A 92 -8.86 9.40 5.35
CA SER A 92 -9.37 8.13 4.82
C SER A 92 -8.24 7.28 4.23
N ALA A 93 -8.36 5.96 4.37
CA ALA A 93 -7.47 5.01 3.69
C ALA A 93 -7.79 4.91 2.18
N ILE A 94 -6.79 4.50 1.41
CA ILE A 94 -6.97 4.03 0.03
C ILE A 94 -7.47 2.58 0.11
N MET A 95 -8.60 2.28 -0.51
CA MET A 95 -9.20 0.95 -0.49
C MET A 95 -8.85 0.20 -1.77
N VAL A 96 -8.30 -1.01 -1.62
CA VAL A 96 -7.91 -1.87 -2.72
C VAL A 96 -8.63 -3.22 -2.58
N PRO A 97 -9.64 -3.51 -3.42
CA PRO A 97 -10.26 -4.82 -3.48
C PRO A 97 -9.27 -5.80 -4.13
N LEU A 98 -9.01 -6.90 -3.43
CA LEU A 98 -8.06 -7.93 -3.84
C LEU A 98 -8.72 -9.30 -3.74
N LEU A 99 -8.30 -10.20 -4.63
CA LEU A 99 -8.55 -11.63 -4.45
C LEU A 99 -7.34 -12.21 -3.70
N TRP A 100 -7.45 -12.33 -2.38
CA TRP A 100 -6.40 -12.91 -1.56
C TRP A 100 -6.32 -14.42 -1.77
N ARG A 101 -5.13 -14.86 -2.15
CA ARG A 101 -4.78 -16.27 -2.27
C ARG A 101 -3.44 -16.46 -1.56
N PRO A 102 -3.41 -17.10 -0.38
CA PRO A 102 -2.13 -17.42 0.24
C PRO A 102 -1.31 -18.24 -0.75
N HIS A 103 -0.04 -17.87 -0.93
CA HIS A 103 0.87 -18.67 -1.74
C HIS A 103 1.13 -19.97 -0.97
N ILE A 104 0.34 -21.00 -1.25
CA ILE A 104 0.60 -22.34 -0.74
C ILE A 104 1.71 -22.90 -1.62
N GLU A 105 2.96 -22.68 -1.24
CA GLU A 105 4.04 -23.50 -1.80
C GLU A 105 3.73 -24.96 -1.45
N PRO A 106 3.71 -25.89 -2.43
CA PRO A 106 3.58 -27.28 -2.10
C PRO A 106 4.75 -27.66 -1.20
N LEU A 107 4.45 -28.18 -0.01
CA LEU A 107 5.47 -28.84 0.83
C LEU A 107 6.11 -29.91 -0.05
N GLU A 108 7.39 -29.75 -0.37
CA GLU A 108 8.15 -30.80 -1.06
C GLU A 108 8.07 -32.06 -0.19
N GLY A 109 7.44 -33.10 -0.75
CA GLY A 109 7.21 -34.38 -0.10
C GLY A 109 8.40 -35.33 -0.17
#